data_AF-A0A1S4C7H9-F1
#
_entry.id   AF-A0A1S4C7H9-F1
#
_cell.length_a   1.000
_cell.length_b   1.000
_cell.length_c   1.000
_cell.angle_alpha   90.00
_cell.angle_beta   90.00
_cell.angle_gamma   90.00
#
_symmetry.space_group_name_H-M   'P 1'
#
loop_
_entity.id
_entity.type
_entity.pdbx_description
1 polymer ?
#
loop_
_entity_poly.entity_id
_entity_poly.type
_entity_poly.pdbx_seq_one_letter_code
_entity_poly.pdbx_strand_id
1 'polypeptide(L)'
;MNALVNEFIIKLKKRKIEGSKATAKLTAEVLRSCISQQRLPHTNQAAALIDAIRTIGEKLIAANPVELAVGNIVRRVLHIIREEDVSLTAAAVGGLAVSAGSDDEDDFKQDDHPGLSAAAVAAAARSTLRPPSLQTLLEDIPQSTAAPHTSSSGGDSEGKSKSADKNTASRKLKHNVIEAVNELIQDIATCHEQIAEQAVEHIHHNEVILTLGNSRTVMEFLCAAKEKKRSFRVFVAEGAPRYQGHALAKELVARGLQTTVITDSAIFAMISRVNMVVVGAHAVMANGGVIAPVGMNMVALAAQRHAVPFVVLAGTHKNRKKNNMERNWCSEGIDGRPLGSLW
;
A
#
# COMPACT_ATOMS: atom_id res chain seq x y z
N MET A 1 -19.00 -10.30 12.87
CA MET A 1 -17.55 -10.09 12.67
C MET A 1 -16.76 -11.41 12.60
N ASN A 2 -16.71 -12.20 13.68
CA ASN A 2 -15.81 -13.38 13.75
C ASN A 2 -16.10 -14.49 12.73
N ALA A 3 -17.36 -14.72 12.34
CA ALA A 3 -17.72 -15.77 11.40
C ALA A 3 -17.11 -15.56 9.99
N LEU A 4 -17.21 -14.35 9.44
CA LEU A 4 -16.67 -14.01 8.12
C LEU A 4 -15.14 -14.10 8.08
N VAL A 5 -14.48 -13.60 9.13
CA VAL A 5 -13.02 -13.68 9.27
C VAL A 5 -12.57 -15.14 9.36
N ASN A 6 -13.26 -15.96 10.16
CA ASN A 6 -12.95 -17.38 10.30
C ASN A 6 -13.17 -18.15 8.99
N GLU A 7 -14.25 -17.87 8.25
CA GLU A 7 -14.49 -18.47 6.94
C GLU A 7 -13.36 -18.12 5.96
N PHE A 8 -12.94 -16.85 5.93
CA PHE A 8 -11.83 -16.41 5.09
C PHE A 8 -10.50 -17.05 5.49
N ILE A 9 -10.20 -17.17 6.79
CA ILE A 9 -9.02 -17.90 7.30
C ILE A 9 -9.04 -19.36 6.83
N ILE A 10 -10.20 -20.03 6.88
CA ILE A 10 -10.34 -21.41 6.40
C ILE A 10 -10.06 -21.47 4.89
N LYS A 11 -10.56 -20.50 4.10
CA LYS A 11 -10.30 -20.42 2.66
C LYS A 11 -8.82 -20.20 2.35
N LEU A 12 -8.13 -19.35 3.13
CA LEU A 12 -6.69 -19.11 3.01
C LEU A 12 -5.88 -20.37 3.36
N LYS A 13 -6.17 -21.03 4.49
CA LYS A 13 -5.48 -22.26 4.92
C LYS A 13 -5.66 -23.40 3.92
N LYS A 14 -6.86 -23.53 3.34
CA LYS A 14 -7.17 -24.55 2.32
C LYS A 14 -6.67 -24.19 0.91
N ARG A 15 -5.96 -23.06 0.73
CA ARG A 15 -5.49 -22.54 -0.57
C ARG A 15 -6.57 -22.51 -1.65
N LYS A 16 -7.83 -22.25 -1.25
CA LYS A 16 -8.95 -22.16 -2.18
C LYS A 16 -8.94 -20.87 -2.99
N ILE A 17 -8.25 -19.85 -2.48
CA ILE A 17 -8.08 -18.56 -3.12
C ILE A 17 -6.63 -18.49 -3.56
N GLU A 18 -6.42 -18.55 -4.87
CA GLU A 18 -5.10 -18.40 -5.47
C GLU A 18 -5.02 -17.07 -6.22
N GLY A 19 -3.85 -16.45 -6.15
CA GLY A 19 -3.55 -15.23 -6.87
C GLY A 19 -3.67 -13.96 -6.03
N SER A 20 -2.59 -13.18 -6.08
CA SER A 20 -2.42 -11.87 -5.44
C SER A 20 -3.64 -10.93 -5.54
N LYS A 21 -4.24 -10.76 -6.74
CA LYS A 21 -5.39 -9.85 -6.94
C LYS A 21 -6.65 -10.32 -6.19
N ALA A 22 -7.01 -11.59 -6.30
CA ALA A 22 -8.19 -12.14 -5.65
C ALA A 22 -8.04 -12.12 -4.12
N THR A 23 -6.87 -12.54 -3.63
CA THR A 23 -6.53 -12.49 -2.21
C THR A 23 -6.54 -11.07 -1.65
N ALA A 24 -5.95 -10.10 -2.38
CA ALA A 24 -5.94 -8.70 -1.97
C ALA A 24 -7.35 -8.10 -1.90
N LYS A 25 -8.18 -8.32 -2.93
CA LYS A 25 -9.56 -7.82 -2.98
C LYS A 25 -10.40 -8.38 -1.83
N LEU A 26 -10.39 -9.69 -1.63
CA LEU A 26 -11.15 -10.33 -0.54
C LEU A 26 -10.66 -9.88 0.84
N THR A 27 -9.35 -9.70 1.02
CA THR A 27 -8.79 -9.16 2.27
C THR A 27 -9.33 -7.75 2.53
N ALA A 28 -9.33 -6.87 1.54
CA ALA A 28 -9.87 -5.52 1.68
C ALA A 28 -11.38 -5.51 2.00
N GLU A 29 -12.17 -6.38 1.35
CA GLU A 29 -13.61 -6.51 1.61
C GLU A 29 -13.92 -7.02 3.04
N VAL A 30 -13.12 -7.97 3.53
CA VAL A 30 -13.22 -8.46 4.91
C VAL A 30 -12.86 -7.35 5.89
N LEU A 31 -11.75 -6.62 5.67
CA LEU A 31 -11.34 -5.51 6.53
C LEU A 31 -12.38 -4.39 6.55
N ARG A 32 -12.93 -4.01 5.38
CA ARG A 32 -14.04 -3.04 5.27
C ARG A 32 -15.25 -3.46 6.11
N SER A 33 -15.66 -4.73 6.02
CA SER A 33 -16.77 -5.27 6.80
C SER A 33 -16.49 -5.26 8.29
N CYS A 34 -15.23 -5.49 8.68
CA CYS A 34 -14.80 -5.39 10.08
C CYS A 34 -14.86 -3.94 10.59
N ILE A 35 -14.34 -2.98 9.83
CA ILE A 35 -14.42 -1.54 10.16
C ILE A 35 -15.88 -1.11 10.31
N SER A 36 -16.75 -1.51 9.39
CA SER A 36 -18.19 -1.20 9.43
C SER A 36 -18.91 -1.76 10.67
N GLN A 37 -18.54 -2.95 11.14
CA GLN A 37 -19.16 -3.58 12.31
C GLN A 37 -18.53 -3.18 13.65
N GLN A 38 -17.34 -2.55 13.65
CA GLN A 38 -16.64 -2.18 14.87
C GLN A 38 -17.38 -1.06 15.62
N ARG A 39 -17.56 -1.25 16.94
CA ARG A 39 -18.02 -0.22 17.88
C ARG A 39 -16.81 0.59 18.33
N LEU A 40 -16.86 1.90 18.13
CA LEU A 40 -15.75 2.80 18.44
C LEU A 40 -15.98 3.51 19.79
N PRO A 41 -15.00 3.52 20.71
CA PRO A 41 -15.06 4.30 21.94
C PRO A 41 -14.89 5.79 21.66
N HIS A 42 -15.49 6.64 22.49
CA HIS A 42 -15.57 8.09 22.23
C HIS A 42 -14.24 8.83 22.26
N THR A 43 -13.22 8.32 22.98
CA THR A 43 -12.01 9.11 23.32
C THR A 43 -10.76 8.73 22.54
N ASN A 44 -10.73 7.65 21.75
CA ASN A 44 -9.55 7.21 20.99
C ASN A 44 -9.94 6.25 19.84
N GLN A 45 -10.62 6.80 18.83
CA GLN A 45 -11.26 5.99 17.78
C GLN A 45 -10.27 5.39 16.79
N ALA A 46 -9.29 6.16 16.36
CA ALA A 46 -8.24 5.68 15.47
C ALA A 46 -7.41 4.57 16.13
N ALA A 47 -7.00 4.75 17.39
CA ALA A 47 -6.28 3.72 18.13
C ALA A 47 -7.09 2.42 18.26
N ALA A 48 -8.36 2.52 18.66
CA ALA A 48 -9.24 1.35 18.76
C ALA A 48 -9.44 0.63 17.41
N LEU A 49 -9.52 1.37 16.31
CA LEU A 49 -9.65 0.80 14.96
C LEU A 49 -8.34 0.15 14.48
N ILE A 50 -7.20 0.80 14.74
CA ILE A 50 -5.87 0.28 14.44
C ILE A 50 -5.64 -1.05 15.18
N ASP A 51 -5.97 -1.13 16.46
CA ASP A 51 -5.74 -2.34 17.25
C ASP A 51 -6.67 -3.49 16.83
N ALA A 52 -7.93 -3.17 16.52
CA ALA A 52 -8.87 -4.15 15.98
C ALA A 52 -8.37 -4.75 14.64
N ILE A 53 -7.93 -3.90 13.71
CA ILE A 53 -7.43 -4.33 12.40
C ILE A 53 -6.10 -5.05 12.53
N ARG A 54 -5.22 -4.62 13.44
CA ARG A 54 -3.96 -5.30 13.71
C ARG A 54 -4.20 -6.73 14.17
N THR A 55 -5.07 -6.92 15.16
CA THR A 55 -5.41 -8.24 15.70
C THR A 55 -5.97 -9.18 14.63
N ILE A 56 -6.83 -8.66 13.75
CA ILE A 56 -7.38 -9.43 12.63
C ILE A 56 -6.29 -9.71 11.59
N GLY A 57 -5.49 -8.70 11.25
CA GLY A 57 -4.41 -8.80 10.28
C GLY A 57 -3.35 -9.83 10.66
N GLU A 58 -2.95 -9.89 11.93
CA GLU A 58 -2.02 -10.90 12.45
C GLU A 58 -2.57 -12.32 12.26
N LYS A 59 -3.86 -12.54 12.56
CA LYS A 59 -4.52 -13.83 12.33
C LYS A 59 -4.58 -14.20 10.84
N LEU A 60 -4.82 -13.24 9.96
CA LEU A 60 -4.85 -13.45 8.51
C LEU A 60 -3.46 -13.77 7.95
N ILE A 61 -2.43 -13.06 8.38
CA ILE A 61 -1.04 -13.28 7.96
C ILE A 61 -0.55 -14.64 8.47
N ALA A 62 -0.84 -14.99 9.73
CA ALA A 62 -0.50 -16.29 10.30
C ALA A 62 -1.19 -17.47 9.59
N ALA A 63 -2.35 -17.23 8.96
CA ALA A 63 -3.07 -18.26 8.21
C ALA A 63 -2.36 -18.65 6.91
N ASN A 64 -1.67 -17.72 6.25
CA ASN A 64 -0.88 -17.99 5.06
C ASN A 64 0.25 -16.95 4.88
N PRO A 65 1.43 -17.16 5.48
CA PRO A 65 2.52 -16.17 5.47
C PRO A 65 3.18 -16.02 4.10
N VAL A 66 2.97 -16.97 3.18
CA VAL A 66 3.53 -16.95 1.83
C VAL A 66 2.81 -15.93 0.94
N GLU A 67 1.51 -15.70 1.16
CA GLU A 67 0.71 -14.74 0.41
C GLU A 67 0.87 -13.33 0.97
N LEU A 68 1.91 -12.64 0.51
CA LEU A 68 2.29 -11.30 1.00
C LEU A 68 1.24 -10.22 0.69
N ALA A 69 0.36 -10.46 -0.29
CA ALA A 69 -0.74 -9.55 -0.63
C ALA A 69 -1.63 -9.25 0.58
N VAL A 70 -1.94 -10.24 1.43
CA VAL A 70 -2.77 -10.07 2.63
C VAL A 70 -2.14 -9.04 3.56
N GLY A 71 -0.85 -9.23 3.89
CA GLY A 71 -0.13 -8.33 4.78
C GLY A 71 0.04 -6.93 4.18
N ASN A 72 0.25 -6.82 2.87
CA ASN A 72 0.36 -5.52 2.20
C ASN A 72 -0.95 -4.73 2.28
N ILE A 73 -2.10 -5.38 2.08
CA ILE A 73 -3.42 -4.74 2.21
C ILE A 73 -3.67 -4.33 3.65
N VAL A 74 -3.41 -5.20 4.63
CA VAL A 74 -3.57 -4.85 6.06
C VAL A 74 -2.76 -3.60 6.41
N ARG A 75 -1.48 -3.54 6.00
CA ARG A 75 -0.62 -2.37 6.25
C ARG A 75 -1.12 -1.11 5.54
N ARG A 76 -1.64 -1.23 4.32
CA ARG A 76 -2.21 -0.09 3.57
C ARG A 76 -3.48 0.44 4.25
N VAL A 77 -4.36 -0.43 4.73
CA VAL A 77 -5.56 -0.03 5.49
C VAL A 77 -5.18 0.64 6.82
N LEU A 78 -4.18 0.11 7.54
CA LEU A 78 -3.67 0.76 8.76
C LEU A 78 -3.07 2.14 8.48
N HIS A 79 -2.43 2.32 7.32
CA HIS A 79 -1.91 3.62 6.91
C HIS A 79 -3.03 4.61 6.58
N ILE A 80 -4.05 4.19 5.82
CA ILE A 80 -5.24 4.99 5.51
C ILE A 80 -5.88 5.52 6.79
N ILE A 81 -6.04 4.67 7.82
CA ILE A 81 -6.65 5.09 9.09
C ILE A 81 -5.82 6.18 9.79
N ARG A 82 -4.50 6.08 9.73
CA ARG A 82 -3.61 7.09 10.31
C ARG A 82 -3.66 8.40 9.53
N GLU A 83 -3.68 8.34 8.21
CA GLU A 83 -3.78 9.53 7.36
C GLU A 83 -5.11 10.27 7.58
N GLU A 84 -6.22 9.54 7.68
CA GLU A 84 -7.54 10.12 7.96
C GLU A 84 -7.62 10.72 9.38
N ASP A 85 -7.02 10.06 10.38
CA ASP A 85 -6.99 10.57 11.76
C ASP A 85 -6.18 11.87 11.86
N VAL A 86 -5.01 11.92 11.21
CA VAL A 86 -4.19 13.14 11.13
C VAL A 86 -4.92 14.24 10.37
N SER A 87 -5.60 13.91 9.26
CA SER A 87 -6.35 14.88 8.45
C SER A 87 -7.51 15.50 9.23
N LEU A 88 -8.25 14.70 10.00
CA LEU A 88 -9.33 15.20 10.86
C LEU A 88 -8.81 16.03 12.04
N THR A 89 -7.68 15.64 12.61
CA THR A 89 -7.05 16.40 13.70
C THR A 89 -6.54 17.75 13.19
N ALA A 90 -5.91 17.77 12.00
CA ALA A 90 -5.46 19.00 11.36
C ALA A 90 -6.64 19.92 10.99
N ALA A 91 -7.75 19.38 10.48
CA ALA A 91 -8.96 20.14 10.18
C ALA A 91 -9.61 20.73 11.45
N ALA A 92 -9.59 19.99 12.57
CA ALA A 92 -10.09 20.48 13.85
C ALA A 92 -9.24 21.64 14.41
N VAL A 93 -7.91 21.56 14.26
CA VAL A 93 -6.99 22.64 14.68
C VAL A 93 -7.11 23.86 13.76
N GLY A 94 -7.24 23.66 12.45
CA GLY A 94 -7.44 24.74 11.48
C GLY A 94 -8.79 25.45 11.60
N GLY A 95 -9.84 24.74 12.02
CA GLY A 95 -11.18 25.30 12.26
C GLY A 95 -11.29 26.20 13.50
N LEU A 96 -10.39 26.04 14.48
CA LEU A 96 -10.36 26.91 15.67
C LEU A 96 -9.76 28.30 15.40
N ALA A 97 -9.11 28.52 14.26
CA ALA A 97 -8.47 29.80 13.93
C ALA A 97 -9.39 30.79 13.19
N VAL A 98 -10.65 30.43 12.89
CA VAL A 98 -11.57 31.26 12.08
C VAL A 98 -12.74 31.82 12.91
N SER A 99 -12.67 31.82 14.24
CA SER A 99 -13.73 32.41 15.10
C SER A 99 -13.26 33.54 16.02
N ALA A 100 -12.32 34.38 15.58
CA ALA A 100 -11.99 35.62 16.28
C ALA A 100 -12.14 36.81 15.32
N GLY A 101 -13.20 37.61 15.52
CA GLY A 101 -13.32 38.97 14.99
C GLY A 101 -14.61 39.22 14.19
N SER A 102 -15.74 39.37 14.87
CA SER A 102 -16.81 40.26 14.39
C SER A 102 -16.94 41.42 15.38
N ASP A 103 -16.61 42.59 14.87
CA ASP A 103 -17.05 43.94 15.23
C ASP A 103 -16.81 44.41 16.67
N ASP A 104 -15.75 45.22 16.84
CA ASP A 104 -15.82 46.54 17.48
C ASP A 104 -14.55 47.33 17.11
N GLU A 105 -14.72 48.48 16.46
CA GLU A 105 -13.66 49.47 16.28
C GLU A 105 -13.49 50.26 17.59
N ASP A 106 -12.28 50.33 18.14
CA ASP A 106 -11.72 51.57 18.70
C ASP A 106 -10.27 51.38 19.25
N ASP A 107 -9.41 52.25 18.74
CA ASP A 107 -8.24 52.93 19.34
C ASP A 107 -6.99 52.18 19.85
N PHE A 108 -5.86 52.87 19.66
CA PHE A 108 -4.45 52.47 19.70
C PHE A 108 -3.91 51.84 21.01
N LYS A 109 -3.06 50.80 20.88
CA LYS A 109 -1.65 50.78 21.35
C LYS A 109 -0.89 49.52 20.91
N GLN A 110 0.36 49.76 20.54
CA GLN A 110 1.37 48.84 20.01
C GLN A 110 2.02 48.01 21.12
N ASP A 111 2.12 46.68 20.94
CA ASP A 111 3.11 45.83 21.62
C ASP A 111 3.47 44.60 20.75
N ASP A 112 4.78 44.47 20.50
CA ASP A 112 5.43 43.44 19.69
C ASP A 112 5.53 42.10 20.44
N HIS A 113 4.86 41.04 19.95
CA HIS A 113 5.20 39.65 20.28
C HIS A 113 5.14 38.75 19.02
N PRO A 114 6.18 37.91 18.77
CA PRO A 114 6.25 37.09 17.57
C PRO A 114 5.37 35.84 17.74
N GLY A 115 4.09 35.96 17.39
CA GLY A 115 3.21 34.80 17.22
C GLY A 115 3.67 33.97 16.04
N LEU A 116 4.14 32.74 16.29
CA LEU A 116 4.51 31.79 15.25
C LEU A 116 3.35 31.61 14.28
N SER A 117 3.52 32.11 13.06
CA SER A 117 2.51 32.10 11.99
C SER A 117 1.92 30.71 11.79
N ALA A 118 0.63 30.64 11.46
CA ALA A 118 -0.08 29.40 11.08
C ALA A 118 0.67 28.57 10.01
N ALA A 119 1.53 29.23 9.21
CA ALA A 119 2.44 28.58 8.28
C ALA A 119 3.48 27.68 8.96
N ALA A 120 4.00 28.07 10.13
CA ALA A 120 5.00 27.32 10.91
C ALA A 120 4.37 26.08 11.56
N VAL A 121 3.14 26.16 12.07
CA VAL A 121 2.41 25.02 12.62
C VAL A 121 2.00 24.03 11.52
N ALA A 122 1.57 24.54 10.36
CA ALA A 122 1.32 23.72 9.18
C ALA A 122 2.60 23.14 8.57
N ALA A 123 3.75 23.80 8.73
CA ALA A 123 5.06 23.27 8.35
C ALA A 123 5.53 22.17 9.32
N ALA A 124 5.29 22.32 10.62
CA ALA A 124 5.56 21.30 11.63
C ALA A 124 4.68 20.04 11.44
N ALA A 125 3.39 20.20 11.09
CA ALA A 125 2.54 19.07 10.72
C ALA A 125 3.03 18.39 9.43
N ARG A 126 3.50 19.16 8.43
CA ARG A 126 4.12 18.62 7.21
C ARG A 126 5.48 17.96 7.45
N SER A 127 6.21 18.35 8.49
CA SER A 127 7.48 17.72 8.91
C SER A 127 7.30 16.26 9.31
N THR A 128 6.12 15.88 9.86
CA THR A 128 5.82 14.49 10.24
C THR A 128 5.64 13.52 9.06
N LEU A 129 5.53 14.05 7.82
CA LEU A 129 5.38 13.28 6.58
C LEU A 129 6.73 12.94 5.92
N ARG A 130 7.85 13.49 6.42
CA ARG A 130 9.21 13.19 5.94
C ARG A 130 9.87 12.20 6.91
N PRO A 131 10.73 11.25 6.47
CA PRO A 131 11.60 10.55 7.41
C PRO A 131 12.31 11.61 8.27
N PRO A 132 12.34 11.48 9.61
CA PRO A 132 12.89 12.52 10.46
C PRO A 132 14.33 12.76 10.02
N SER A 133 14.65 13.99 9.62
CA SER A 133 16.03 14.39 9.44
C SER A 133 16.69 14.37 10.82
N LEU A 134 18.01 14.21 10.88
CA LEU A 134 18.75 14.21 12.15
C LEU A 134 18.46 15.46 13.00
N GLN A 135 18.03 16.55 12.36
CA GLN A 135 17.60 17.79 12.98
C GLN A 135 16.31 17.65 13.79
N THR A 136 15.29 16.95 13.27
CA THR A 136 14.00 16.76 13.97
C THR A 136 14.14 15.91 15.23
N LEU A 137 15.12 15.00 15.26
CA LEU A 137 15.42 14.16 16.43
C LEU A 137 16.27 14.88 17.49
N LEU A 138 16.96 15.97 17.12
CA LEU A 138 17.78 16.77 18.04
C LEU A 138 16.96 17.85 18.75
N GLU A 139 15.83 18.28 18.18
CA GLU A 139 14.92 19.26 18.80
C GLU A 139 14.05 18.66 19.92
N ASP A 140 13.85 17.33 19.95
CA ASP A 140 13.05 16.61 20.96
C ASP A 140 13.79 16.35 22.29
N ILE A 141 14.85 17.10 22.62
CA ILE A 141 15.49 17.04 23.93
C ILE A 141 14.74 18.01 24.88
N PRO A 142 13.95 17.53 25.85
CA PRO A 142 13.22 18.43 26.73
C PRO A 142 14.18 19.17 27.67
N GLN A 143 14.44 20.45 27.38
CA GLN A 143 15.01 21.37 28.35
C GLN A 143 13.93 21.76 29.36
N SER A 144 14.17 21.39 30.60
CA SER A 144 13.36 21.73 31.77
C SER A 144 13.39 23.24 32.01
N THR A 145 12.23 23.91 31.92
CA THR A 145 12.02 25.22 32.54
C THR A 145 10.62 25.36 33.13
N ALA A 146 10.61 25.86 34.36
CA ALA A 146 9.56 25.98 35.38
C ALA A 146 8.22 26.62 34.95
N ALA A 147 7.16 26.19 35.64
CA ALA A 147 5.83 26.80 35.65
C ALA A 147 5.77 28.08 36.49
N PRO A 148 4.76 28.95 36.26
CA PRO A 148 4.21 29.79 37.31
C PRO A 148 2.73 29.49 37.60
N HIS A 149 2.42 29.57 38.88
CA HIS A 149 1.11 29.40 39.50
C HIS A 149 0.37 30.73 39.51
N THR A 150 -0.92 30.74 39.17
CA THR A 150 -1.86 31.75 39.69
C THR A 150 -3.22 31.11 39.94
N SER A 151 -3.64 31.16 41.20
CA SER A 151 -4.97 30.85 41.70
C SER A 151 -5.99 31.93 41.33
N SER A 152 -7.20 31.56 40.88
CA SER A 152 -8.41 32.34 41.15
C SER A 152 -9.72 31.61 40.83
N SER A 153 -10.59 31.59 41.85
CA SER A 153 -12.06 31.71 41.86
C SER A 153 -12.96 30.68 41.16
N GLY A 154 -13.85 30.12 41.98
CA GLY A 154 -14.94 29.25 41.59
C GLY A 154 -16.06 29.93 40.79
N GLY A 155 -16.86 29.07 40.19
CA GLY A 155 -18.05 29.39 39.43
C GLY A 155 -18.71 28.08 38.99
N ASP A 156 -19.66 27.62 39.80
CA ASP A 156 -20.55 26.52 39.46
C ASP A 156 -21.44 26.93 38.28
N SER A 157 -21.47 26.10 37.23
CA SER A 157 -22.51 26.14 36.20
C SER A 157 -22.60 24.77 35.52
N GLU A 158 -23.51 23.94 36.04
CA GLU A 158 -24.11 22.83 35.30
C GLU A 158 -24.89 23.39 34.10
N GLY A 159 -24.72 22.81 32.90
CA GLY A 159 -25.57 23.22 31.77
C GLY A 159 -25.12 22.88 30.36
N LYS A 160 -24.96 21.58 30.06
CA LYS A 160 -25.56 20.94 28.87
C LYS A 160 -25.35 21.63 27.50
N SER A 161 -24.25 21.31 26.78
CA SER A 161 -24.19 21.21 25.29
C SER A 161 -22.77 20.98 24.73
N LYS A 162 -22.18 19.77 24.89
CA LYS A 162 -20.90 19.40 24.21
C LYS A 162 -20.85 17.95 23.69
N SER A 163 -21.99 17.29 23.51
CA SER A 163 -22.05 15.88 23.07
C SER A 163 -22.43 15.68 21.59
N ALA A 164 -22.99 16.69 20.92
CA ALA A 164 -23.44 16.57 19.53
C ALA A 164 -22.28 16.61 18.52
N ASP A 165 -21.33 17.55 18.66
CA ASP A 165 -20.25 17.73 17.68
C ASP A 165 -19.24 16.58 17.64
N LYS A 166 -18.99 15.93 18.79
CA LYS A 166 -18.06 14.79 18.89
C LYS A 166 -18.63 13.49 18.30
N ASN A 167 -19.95 13.33 18.29
CA ASN A 167 -20.60 12.17 17.66
C ASN A 167 -20.63 12.30 16.13
N THR A 168 -20.55 13.53 15.62
CA THR A 168 -20.40 13.80 14.18
C THR A 168 -18.97 13.48 13.72
N ALA A 169 -17.95 13.88 14.49
CA ALA A 169 -16.55 13.55 14.20
C ALA A 169 -16.29 12.02 14.17
N SER A 170 -16.98 11.26 15.03
CA SER A 170 -16.80 9.82 15.11
C SER A 170 -17.32 9.05 13.90
N ARG A 171 -18.47 9.51 13.38
CA ARG A 171 -19.05 8.99 12.15
C ARG A 171 -18.25 9.42 10.94
N LYS A 172 -17.66 10.63 10.95
CA LYS A 172 -16.80 11.15 9.89
C LYS A 172 -15.55 10.28 9.66
N LEU A 173 -14.77 9.98 10.70
CA LEU A 173 -13.57 9.13 10.54
C LEU A 173 -13.93 7.75 9.95
N LYS A 174 -14.94 7.09 10.52
CA LYS A 174 -15.37 5.77 10.05
C LYS A 174 -15.86 5.80 8.61
N HIS A 175 -16.59 6.85 8.22
CA HIS A 175 -17.09 7.03 6.86
C HIS A 175 -15.93 7.22 5.87
N ASN A 176 -15.03 8.16 6.15
CA ASN A 176 -13.86 8.43 5.31
C ASN A 176 -12.99 7.18 5.13
N VAL A 177 -12.72 6.45 6.21
CA VAL A 177 -11.94 5.20 6.13
C VAL A 177 -12.64 4.15 5.27
N ILE A 178 -13.97 4.01 5.38
CA ILE A 178 -14.73 3.06 4.55
C ILE A 178 -14.68 3.47 3.08
N GLU A 179 -14.80 4.76 2.79
CA GLU A 179 -14.69 5.32 1.44
C GLU A 179 -13.30 5.07 0.84
N ALA A 180 -12.23 5.42 1.56
CA ALA A 180 -10.86 5.17 1.14
C ALA A 180 -10.54 3.67 0.95
N VAL A 181 -11.13 2.79 1.77
CA VAL A 181 -11.01 1.33 1.55
C VAL A 181 -11.79 0.87 0.32
N ASN A 182 -12.94 1.48 0.00
CA ASN A 182 -13.66 1.17 -1.24
C ASN A 182 -12.88 1.64 -2.48
N GLU A 183 -12.26 2.83 -2.42
CA GLU A 183 -11.35 3.31 -3.45
C GLU A 183 -10.19 2.33 -3.65
N LEU A 184 -9.57 1.85 -2.57
CA LEU A 184 -8.53 0.82 -2.63
C LEU A 184 -9.02 -0.47 -3.31
N ILE A 185 -10.25 -0.91 -3.05
CA ILE A 185 -10.83 -2.09 -3.71
C ILE A 185 -10.96 -1.86 -5.21
N GLN A 186 -11.41 -0.65 -5.61
CA GLN A 186 -11.55 -0.28 -7.01
C GLN A 186 -10.18 -0.20 -7.70
N ASP A 187 -9.17 0.40 -7.06
CA ASP A 187 -7.78 0.43 -7.55
C ASP A 187 -7.24 -0.97 -7.82
N ILE A 188 -7.48 -1.92 -6.90
CA ILE A 188 -7.04 -3.31 -7.07
C ILE A 188 -7.76 -3.94 -8.28
N ALA A 189 -9.03 -3.58 -8.52
CA ALA A 189 -9.79 -4.10 -9.64
C ALA A 189 -9.28 -3.59 -11.00
N THR A 190 -9.00 -2.28 -11.11
CA THR A 190 -8.57 -1.62 -12.36
C THR A 190 -7.06 -1.66 -12.61
N CYS A 191 -6.25 -2.10 -11.64
CA CYS A 191 -4.79 -2.03 -11.75
C CYS A 191 -4.18 -2.70 -13.00
N HIS A 192 -4.81 -3.73 -13.56
CA HIS A 192 -4.26 -4.37 -14.76
C HIS A 192 -4.54 -3.56 -16.04
N GLU A 193 -5.72 -2.92 -16.12
CA GLU A 193 -6.09 -2.06 -17.25
C GLU A 193 -5.17 -0.85 -17.30
N GLN A 194 -4.92 -0.21 -16.15
CA GLN A 194 -3.98 0.90 -16.02
C GLN A 194 -2.56 0.53 -16.47
N ILE A 195 -2.08 -0.66 -16.09
CA ILE A 195 -0.76 -1.15 -16.53
C ILE A 195 -0.77 -1.42 -18.04
N ALA A 196 -1.85 -1.99 -18.57
CA ALA A 196 -1.97 -2.34 -19.98
C ALA A 196 -2.01 -1.09 -20.90
N GLU A 197 -2.57 0.02 -20.43
CA GLU A 197 -2.58 1.30 -21.17
C GLU A 197 -1.17 1.80 -21.49
N GLN A 198 -0.23 1.62 -20.54
CA GLN A 198 1.18 2.02 -20.66
C GLN A 198 1.99 1.13 -21.61
N ALA A 199 1.44 0.00 -22.07
CA ALA A 199 2.19 -0.95 -22.90
C ALA A 199 2.72 -0.34 -24.21
N VAL A 200 2.04 0.69 -24.72
CA VAL A 200 2.35 1.29 -26.03
C VAL A 200 3.54 2.23 -25.99
N GLU A 201 3.90 2.73 -24.82
CA GLU A 201 5.10 3.54 -24.60
C GLU A 201 6.35 2.67 -24.47
N HIS A 202 6.20 1.44 -23.98
CA HIS A 202 7.31 0.52 -23.75
C HIS A 202 7.57 -0.44 -24.91
N ILE A 203 6.54 -0.86 -25.65
CA ILE A 203 6.66 -1.83 -26.74
C ILE A 203 6.66 -1.13 -28.11
N HIS A 204 7.73 -1.35 -28.85
CA HIS A 204 7.93 -0.79 -30.19
C HIS A 204 7.69 -1.83 -31.29
N HIS A 205 7.70 -1.38 -32.54
CA HIS A 205 7.57 -2.27 -33.69
C HIS A 205 8.81 -3.15 -33.86
N ASN A 206 8.56 -4.40 -34.24
CA ASN A 206 9.53 -5.45 -34.55
C ASN A 206 10.47 -5.79 -33.39
N GLU A 207 10.03 -5.58 -32.14
CA GLU A 207 10.74 -6.03 -30.97
C GLU A 207 10.50 -7.51 -30.67
N VAL A 208 11.49 -8.11 -30.00
CA VAL A 208 11.42 -9.47 -29.47
C VAL A 208 11.39 -9.38 -27.95
N ILE A 209 10.28 -9.83 -27.36
CA ILE A 209 10.04 -9.81 -25.92
C ILE A 209 10.18 -11.22 -25.34
N LEU A 210 10.85 -11.36 -24.21
CA LEU A 210 10.90 -12.61 -23.44
C LEU A 210 10.03 -12.52 -22.19
N THR A 211 9.22 -13.53 -21.92
CA THR A 211 8.43 -13.68 -20.69
C THR A 211 8.56 -15.10 -20.12
N LEU A 212 8.28 -15.26 -18.83
CA LEU A 212 8.34 -16.54 -18.12
C LEU A 212 7.06 -16.78 -17.30
N GLY A 213 6.54 -18.01 -17.40
CA GLY A 213 5.38 -18.47 -16.63
C GLY A 213 4.06 -17.89 -17.12
N ASN A 214 3.05 -17.87 -16.24
CA ASN A 214 1.74 -17.29 -16.53
C ASN A 214 1.45 -16.11 -15.61
N SER A 215 1.26 -14.93 -16.19
CA SER A 215 0.85 -13.73 -15.47
C SER A 215 -0.23 -13.01 -16.25
N ARG A 216 -1.40 -12.85 -15.62
CA ARG A 216 -2.54 -12.12 -16.19
C ARG A 216 -2.19 -10.67 -16.52
N THR A 217 -1.37 -10.02 -15.69
CA THR A 217 -0.93 -8.64 -15.93
C THR A 217 -0.06 -8.54 -17.20
N VAL A 218 0.84 -9.51 -17.40
CA VAL A 218 1.70 -9.54 -18.61
C VAL A 218 0.87 -9.87 -19.84
N MET A 219 -0.09 -10.79 -19.73
CA MET A 219 -1.00 -11.10 -20.82
C MET A 219 -1.77 -9.85 -21.29
N GLU A 220 -2.44 -9.16 -20.36
CA GLU A 220 -3.24 -7.96 -20.69
C GLU A 220 -2.35 -6.84 -21.26
N PHE A 221 -1.13 -6.67 -20.74
CA PHE A 221 -0.13 -5.73 -21.26
C PHE A 221 0.29 -6.02 -22.71
N LEU A 222 0.60 -7.28 -23.03
CA LEU A 222 0.99 -7.66 -24.39
C LEU A 222 -0.21 -7.58 -25.36
N CYS A 223 -1.40 -7.97 -24.93
CA CYS A 223 -2.61 -7.86 -25.73
C CYS A 223 -2.94 -6.38 -26.06
N ALA A 224 -2.85 -5.48 -25.09
CA ALA A 224 -3.09 -4.06 -25.31
C ALA A 224 -2.13 -3.44 -26.34
N ALA A 225 -0.84 -3.83 -26.31
CA ALA A 225 0.12 -3.40 -27.33
C ALA A 225 -0.25 -3.89 -28.74
N LYS A 226 -0.78 -5.12 -28.85
CA LYS A 226 -1.25 -5.68 -30.13
C LYS A 226 -2.49 -4.98 -30.66
N GLU A 227 -3.46 -4.69 -29.79
CA GLU A 227 -4.70 -4.00 -30.13
C GLU A 227 -4.43 -2.61 -30.71
N LYS A 228 -3.40 -1.91 -30.22
CA LYS A 228 -2.92 -0.64 -30.80
C LYS A 228 -2.03 -0.83 -32.05
N LYS A 229 -2.14 -1.97 -32.74
CA LYS A 229 -1.49 -2.32 -34.02
C LYS A 229 0.05 -2.40 -33.99
N ARG A 230 0.67 -2.71 -32.85
CA ARG A 230 2.11 -3.04 -32.81
C ARG A 230 2.36 -4.46 -33.31
N SER A 231 3.42 -4.64 -34.09
CA SER A 231 3.90 -5.93 -34.57
C SER A 231 5.15 -6.32 -33.79
N PHE A 232 5.09 -7.34 -32.94
CA PHE A 232 6.23 -7.81 -32.16
C PHE A 232 6.13 -9.32 -31.96
N ARG A 233 7.25 -9.93 -31.56
CA ARG A 233 7.37 -11.37 -31.29
C ARG A 233 7.56 -11.61 -29.81
N VAL A 234 6.96 -12.68 -29.28
CA VAL A 234 7.06 -13.04 -27.87
C VAL A 234 7.64 -14.44 -27.71
N PHE A 235 8.78 -14.54 -27.04
CA PHE A 235 9.30 -15.80 -26.51
C PHE A 235 8.69 -16.04 -25.13
N VAL A 236 8.07 -17.21 -24.95
CA VAL A 236 7.46 -17.62 -23.69
C VAL A 236 8.23 -18.82 -23.16
N ALA A 237 8.92 -18.67 -22.03
CA ALA A 237 9.52 -19.79 -21.32
C ALA A 237 8.44 -20.63 -20.63
N GLU A 238 8.54 -21.96 -20.74
CA GLU A 238 7.55 -22.92 -20.23
C GLU A 238 7.35 -22.83 -18.70
N GLY A 239 8.41 -22.57 -17.93
CA GLY A 239 8.37 -22.48 -16.47
C GLY A 239 8.12 -23.83 -15.80
N ALA A 240 9.01 -24.80 -16.04
CA ALA A 240 9.00 -26.09 -15.37
C ALA A 240 9.20 -25.89 -13.84
N PRO A 241 8.53 -26.69 -12.97
CA PRO A 241 7.76 -27.91 -13.26
C PRO A 241 6.26 -27.68 -13.49
N ARG A 242 5.76 -26.44 -13.43
CA ARG A 242 4.32 -26.16 -13.52
C ARG A 242 3.83 -25.94 -14.95
N TYR A 243 4.74 -25.74 -15.92
CA TYR A 243 4.44 -25.60 -17.35
C TYR A 243 3.37 -24.52 -17.64
N GLN A 244 3.32 -23.49 -16.80
CA GLN A 244 2.28 -22.45 -16.90
C GLN A 244 2.47 -21.57 -18.14
N GLY A 245 3.68 -21.47 -18.68
CA GLY A 245 3.97 -20.72 -19.91
C GLY A 245 3.18 -21.22 -21.12
N HIS A 246 2.83 -22.50 -21.18
CA HIS A 246 2.00 -23.05 -22.27
C HIS A 246 0.58 -22.47 -22.28
N ALA A 247 0.00 -22.27 -21.10
CA ALA A 247 -1.33 -21.67 -20.98
C ALA A 247 -1.32 -20.22 -21.49
N LEU A 248 -0.32 -19.44 -21.06
CA LEU A 248 -0.13 -18.07 -21.53
C LEU A 248 0.10 -18.03 -23.05
N ALA A 249 0.97 -18.88 -23.58
CA ALA A 249 1.26 -18.93 -25.01
C ALA A 249 0.00 -19.23 -25.83
N LYS A 250 -0.84 -20.18 -25.39
CA LYS A 250 -2.11 -20.50 -26.05
C LYS A 250 -3.06 -19.30 -26.09
N GLU A 251 -3.16 -18.56 -24.98
CA GLU A 251 -4.00 -17.35 -24.90
C GLU A 251 -3.48 -16.22 -25.81
N LEU A 252 -2.16 -16.03 -25.87
CA LEU A 252 -1.55 -15.02 -26.74
C LEU A 252 -1.72 -15.36 -28.24
N VAL A 253 -1.60 -16.64 -28.63
CA VAL A 253 -1.87 -17.08 -30.02
C VAL A 253 -3.34 -16.83 -30.39
N ALA A 254 -4.27 -17.15 -29.49
CA ALA A 254 -5.69 -16.90 -29.70
C ALA A 254 -6.01 -15.40 -29.93
N ARG A 255 -5.17 -14.50 -29.41
CA ARG A 255 -5.24 -13.04 -29.60
C ARG A 255 -4.44 -12.53 -30.81
N GLY A 256 -3.85 -13.42 -31.62
CA GLY A 256 -3.13 -13.07 -32.84
C GLY A 256 -1.71 -12.55 -32.66
N LEU A 257 -1.08 -12.86 -31.52
CA LEU A 257 0.34 -12.56 -31.27
C LEU A 257 1.25 -13.66 -31.83
N GLN A 258 2.39 -13.26 -32.40
CA GLN A 258 3.42 -14.20 -32.83
C GLN A 258 4.20 -14.68 -31.60
N THR A 259 3.79 -15.80 -31.04
CA THR A 259 4.44 -16.38 -29.87
C THR A 259 5.23 -17.63 -30.22
N THR A 260 6.32 -17.87 -29.49
CA THR A 260 7.12 -19.08 -29.60
C THR A 260 7.44 -19.55 -28.20
N VAL A 261 7.08 -20.79 -27.89
CA VAL A 261 7.39 -21.40 -26.60
C VAL A 261 8.82 -21.93 -26.64
N ILE A 262 9.59 -21.66 -25.59
CA ILE A 262 10.95 -22.14 -25.41
C ILE A 262 11.06 -22.90 -24.09
N THR A 263 12.02 -23.83 -24.03
CA THR A 263 12.36 -24.51 -22.78
C THR A 263 13.17 -23.59 -21.88
N ASP A 264 13.14 -23.85 -20.57
CA ASP A 264 13.85 -23.01 -19.60
C ASP A 264 15.37 -23.01 -19.84
N SER A 265 15.92 -24.12 -20.35
CA SER A 265 17.35 -24.25 -20.72
C SER A 265 17.73 -23.40 -21.95
N ALA A 266 16.78 -23.11 -22.84
CA ALA A 266 17.03 -22.33 -24.05
C ALA A 266 17.06 -20.80 -23.79
N ILE A 267 16.66 -20.35 -22.60
CA ILE A 267 16.57 -18.93 -22.24
C ILE A 267 17.90 -18.22 -22.48
N PHE A 268 19.02 -18.78 -22.00
CA PHE A 268 20.33 -18.17 -22.13
C PHE A 268 20.80 -18.05 -23.58
N ALA A 269 20.46 -19.03 -24.44
CA ALA A 269 20.80 -18.95 -25.85
C ALA A 269 19.95 -17.88 -26.59
N MET A 270 18.66 -17.82 -26.25
CA MET A 270 17.69 -16.96 -26.93
C MET A 270 17.78 -15.49 -26.52
N ILE A 271 18.27 -15.19 -25.31
CA ILE A 271 18.29 -13.82 -24.79
C ILE A 271 19.18 -12.87 -25.61
N SER A 272 20.17 -13.41 -26.32
CA SER A 272 21.00 -12.66 -27.27
C SER A 272 20.21 -12.00 -28.42
N ARG A 273 18.99 -12.48 -28.70
CA ARG A 273 18.08 -11.98 -29.73
C ARG A 273 16.88 -11.23 -29.15
N VAL A 274 16.79 -11.10 -27.84
CA VAL A 274 15.68 -10.48 -27.13
C VAL A 274 16.03 -9.01 -26.87
N ASN A 275 15.10 -8.11 -27.18
CA ASN A 275 15.27 -6.68 -26.92
C ASN A 275 14.90 -6.30 -25.48
N MET A 276 13.92 -6.98 -24.90
CA MET A 276 13.43 -6.70 -23.56
C MET A 276 12.84 -7.95 -22.91
N VAL A 277 13.07 -8.09 -21.60
CA VAL A 277 12.42 -9.11 -20.77
C VAL A 277 11.25 -8.44 -20.03
N VAL A 278 10.05 -9.00 -20.14
CA VAL A 278 8.85 -8.53 -19.43
C VAL A 278 8.30 -9.67 -18.59
N VAL A 279 8.25 -9.46 -17.26
CA VAL A 279 7.81 -10.49 -16.31
C VAL A 279 6.80 -9.93 -15.31
N GLY A 280 5.99 -10.81 -14.73
CA GLY A 280 5.12 -10.48 -13.61
C GLY A 280 5.78 -10.78 -12.26
N ALA A 281 5.47 -10.00 -11.24
CA ALA A 281 5.89 -10.29 -9.86
C ALA A 281 4.77 -10.92 -9.03
N HIS A 282 5.14 -11.72 -8.02
CA HIS A 282 4.24 -12.08 -6.92
C HIS A 282 4.18 -10.95 -5.88
N ALA A 283 5.34 -10.44 -5.44
CA ALA A 283 5.45 -9.30 -4.53
C ALA A 283 6.74 -8.50 -4.77
N VAL A 284 6.72 -7.22 -4.41
CA VAL A 284 7.90 -6.34 -4.43
C VAL A 284 8.23 -5.97 -2.99
N MET A 285 9.47 -6.18 -2.59
CA MET A 285 9.98 -5.94 -1.24
C MET A 285 10.43 -4.48 -1.06
N ALA A 286 10.54 -4.05 0.19
CA ALA A 286 10.94 -2.69 0.57
C ALA A 286 12.36 -2.31 0.12
N ASN A 287 13.24 -3.28 -0.08
CA ASN A 287 14.59 -3.09 -0.63
C ASN A 287 14.61 -3.04 -2.17
N GLY A 288 13.45 -3.15 -2.83
CA GLY A 288 13.33 -3.27 -4.28
C GLY A 288 13.46 -4.71 -4.80
N GLY A 289 13.71 -5.70 -3.92
CA GLY A 289 13.75 -7.10 -4.30
C GLY A 289 12.39 -7.60 -4.82
N VAL A 290 12.40 -8.51 -5.79
CA VAL A 290 11.18 -9.04 -6.41
C VAL A 290 11.03 -10.51 -6.05
N ILE A 291 9.89 -10.86 -5.48
CA ILE A 291 9.48 -12.24 -5.24
C ILE A 291 8.65 -12.68 -6.43
N ALA A 292 9.04 -13.77 -7.07
CA ALA A 292 8.42 -14.26 -8.28
C ALA A 292 8.51 -15.79 -8.38
N PRO A 293 7.81 -16.41 -9.34
CA PRO A 293 7.89 -17.85 -9.57
C PRO A 293 9.32 -18.34 -9.84
N VAL A 294 9.52 -19.64 -9.57
CA VAL A 294 10.79 -20.33 -9.82
C VAL A 294 11.26 -20.13 -11.25
N GLY A 295 12.58 -20.02 -11.44
CA GLY A 295 13.22 -19.80 -12.73
C GLY A 295 13.47 -18.33 -13.09
N MET A 296 12.79 -17.38 -12.43
CA MET A 296 12.94 -15.96 -12.78
C MET A 296 14.35 -15.41 -12.51
N ASN A 297 15.04 -15.90 -11.48
CA ASN A 297 16.44 -15.51 -11.22
C ASN A 297 17.37 -15.90 -12.38
N MET A 298 17.16 -17.06 -13.01
CA MET A 298 17.96 -17.46 -14.18
C MET A 298 17.76 -16.50 -15.35
N VAL A 299 16.52 -16.04 -15.57
CA VAL A 299 16.21 -15.03 -16.59
C VAL A 299 16.86 -13.69 -16.26
N ALA A 300 16.79 -13.26 -15.01
CA ALA A 300 17.37 -12.00 -14.55
C ALA A 300 18.90 -12.00 -14.71
N LEU A 301 19.57 -13.08 -14.32
CA LEU A 301 21.02 -13.25 -14.50
C LEU A 301 21.40 -13.27 -15.98
N ALA A 302 20.64 -13.98 -16.82
CA ALA A 302 20.86 -13.99 -18.25
C ALA A 302 20.69 -12.58 -18.85
N ALA A 303 19.63 -11.85 -18.46
CA ALA A 303 19.36 -10.49 -18.92
C ALA A 303 20.47 -9.52 -18.52
N GLN A 304 20.94 -9.63 -17.27
CA GLN A 304 22.05 -8.84 -16.75
C GLN A 304 23.34 -9.08 -17.55
N ARG A 305 23.64 -10.34 -17.88
CA ARG A 305 24.84 -10.70 -18.66
C ARG A 305 24.80 -10.18 -20.10
N HIS A 306 23.61 -10.13 -20.70
CA HIS A 306 23.43 -9.64 -22.07
C HIS A 306 23.01 -8.17 -22.14
N ALA A 307 23.04 -7.44 -21.02
CA ALA A 307 22.60 -6.04 -20.90
C ALA A 307 21.20 -5.78 -21.49
N VAL A 308 20.30 -6.76 -21.37
CA VAL A 308 18.91 -6.66 -21.83
C VAL A 308 18.07 -6.02 -20.72
N PRO A 309 17.25 -5.00 -21.02
CA PRO A 309 16.38 -4.38 -20.04
C PRO A 309 15.38 -5.41 -19.46
N PHE A 310 15.27 -5.42 -18.14
CA PHE A 310 14.39 -6.31 -17.38
C PHE A 310 13.25 -5.53 -16.74
N VAL A 311 12.04 -5.68 -17.28
CA VAL A 311 10.84 -4.94 -16.88
C VAL A 311 9.93 -5.84 -16.06
N VAL A 312 9.57 -5.36 -14.86
CA VAL A 312 8.69 -6.07 -13.93
C VAL A 312 7.35 -5.37 -13.85
N LEU A 313 6.29 -6.08 -14.21
CA LEU A 313 4.91 -5.60 -14.07
C LEU A 313 4.35 -6.04 -12.72
N ALA A 314 4.03 -5.06 -11.88
CA ALA A 314 3.45 -5.27 -10.56
C ALA A 314 2.38 -4.22 -10.26
N GLY A 315 1.23 -4.67 -9.77
CA GLY A 315 0.22 -3.77 -9.23
C GLY A 315 0.62 -3.20 -7.86
N THR A 316 0.07 -2.05 -7.51
CA THR A 316 0.35 -1.36 -6.23
C THR A 316 0.07 -2.23 -5.00
N HIS A 317 -0.90 -3.16 -5.10
CA HIS A 317 -1.25 -4.12 -4.04
C HIS A 317 -0.16 -5.15 -3.73
N LYS A 318 0.82 -5.34 -4.63
CA LYS A 318 1.95 -6.26 -4.46
C LYS A 318 3.16 -5.61 -3.79
N ASN A 319 3.16 -4.28 -3.66
CA ASN A 319 4.30 -3.53 -3.16
C ASN A 319 4.32 -3.48 -1.62
N ARG A 320 5.46 -3.83 -1.03
CA ARG A 320 5.73 -3.67 0.39
C ARG A 320 6.43 -2.33 0.62
N LYS A 321 5.68 -1.34 1.14
CA LYS A 321 6.28 -0.06 1.56
C LYS A 321 7.15 -0.25 2.81
N LYS A 322 8.34 0.37 2.80
CA LYS A 322 9.21 0.49 3.98
C LYS A 322 8.59 1.51 4.94
N ASN A 323 7.90 1.04 5.96
CA ASN A 323 7.34 1.91 6.99
C ASN A 323 8.25 1.88 8.22
N ASN A 324 8.48 3.02 8.88
CA ASN A 324 9.20 3.11 10.17
C ASN A 324 8.61 2.20 11.27
N MET A 325 7.39 1.69 11.06
CA MET A 325 6.70 0.69 11.88
C MET A 325 7.39 -0.70 11.89
N GLU A 326 8.24 -1.01 10.91
CA GLU A 326 8.94 -2.30 10.85
C GLU A 326 9.90 -2.53 12.03
N ARG A 327 10.33 -1.46 12.74
CA ARG A 327 11.08 -1.63 13.99
C ARG A 327 10.27 -2.32 15.10
N ASN A 328 8.96 -2.11 15.16
CA ASN A 328 8.13 -2.77 16.18
C ASN A 328 7.54 -4.09 15.69
N TRP A 329 7.28 -4.24 14.40
CA TRP A 329 6.73 -5.48 13.84
C TRP A 329 7.76 -6.59 13.62
N CYS A 330 9.04 -6.25 13.43
CA CYS A 330 10.11 -7.25 13.31
C CYS A 330 10.69 -7.65 14.68
N SER A 331 10.42 -6.88 15.73
CA SER A 331 10.89 -7.17 17.10
C SER A 331 10.03 -8.21 17.82
N GLU A 332 8.80 -8.43 17.35
CA GLU A 332 7.90 -9.48 17.85
C GLU A 332 7.64 -10.55 16.76
N GLY A 333 8.72 -10.98 16.11
CA GLY A 333 8.73 -12.23 15.39
C GLY A 333 8.63 -13.39 16.37
N ILE A 334 7.66 -14.27 16.14
CA ILE A 334 7.58 -15.62 16.71
C ILE A 334 8.98 -16.25 16.52
N ASP A 335 9.65 -16.53 17.63
CA ASP A 335 11.06 -16.91 17.75
C ASP A 335 12.07 -15.83 17.33
N GLY A 336 12.61 -15.12 18.31
CA GLY A 336 13.62 -14.05 18.18
C GLY A 336 14.96 -14.49 17.59
N ARG A 337 14.98 -14.90 16.32
CA ARG A 337 16.18 -14.99 15.50
C ARG A 337 16.12 -13.94 14.40
N PRO A 338 17.18 -13.12 14.25
CA PRO A 338 17.30 -12.28 13.06
C PRO A 338 17.33 -13.18 11.82
N LEU A 339 16.52 -12.85 10.82
CA LEU A 339 16.65 -13.38 9.46
C LEU A 339 17.95 -12.83 8.86
N GLY A 340 19.07 -13.36 9.34
CA GLY A 340 20.35 -13.28 8.67
C GLY A 340 20.31 -14.17 7.43
N SER A 341 20.76 -13.59 6.32
CA SER A 341 21.44 -14.29 5.23
C SER A 341 20.90 -15.68 4.90
N LEU A 342 19.84 -15.76 4.08
CA LEU A 342 19.60 -16.97 3.30
C LEU A 342 18.89 -16.57 2.00
N TRP A 343 19.68 -16.60 0.92
CA TRP A 343 19.35 -16.54 -0.52
C TRP A 343 19.02 -15.18 -1.13
#